data_AF-A0A1Z9PIF6-F1
#
_entry.id   AF-A0A1Z9PIF6-F1
#
_cell.length_a   1.000
_cell.length_b   1.000
_cell.length_c   1.000
_cell.angle_alpha   90.00
_cell.angle_beta   90.00
_cell.angle_gamma   90.00
#
_symmetry.space_group_name_H-M   'P 1'
#
loop_
_entity.id
_entity.type
_entity.pdbx_description
1 polymer ?
#
loop_
_entity_poly.entity_id
_entity_poly.type
_entity_poly.pdbx_seq_one_letter_code
_entity_poly.pdbx_strand_id
1 'polypeptide(L)'
;MLWNIEKDLNLINYNETEKKVYYTIAWKISKTGNCNISNVIKLSKFSRSTVYKTIKKFEKDNLIQLKQSNMDKREFNLILANN
;
A
#
# COMPACT_ATOMS: atom_id res chain seq x y z
N MET A 1 21.33 6.67 2.63
CA MET A 1 20.66 6.89 1.34
C MET A 1 19.19 6.44 1.37
N LEU A 2 18.86 5.21 1.83
CA LEU A 2 17.46 4.77 1.98
C LEU A 2 16.62 5.62 2.96
N TRP A 3 17.20 6.06 4.08
CA TRP A 3 16.48 6.85 5.09
C TRP A 3 15.90 8.15 4.54
N ASN A 4 16.62 8.85 3.66
CA ASN A 4 16.09 10.08 3.06
C ASN A 4 14.86 9.80 2.19
N ILE A 5 14.88 8.71 1.41
CA ILE A 5 13.71 8.30 0.60
C ILE A 5 12.53 7.93 1.51
N GLU A 6 12.79 7.21 2.60
CA GLU A 6 11.74 6.89 3.58
C GLU A 6 11.20 8.12 4.28
N LYS A 7 12.02 9.16 4.47
CA LYS A 7 11.60 10.46 5.00
C LYS A 7 10.66 11.15 4.03
N ASP A 8 11.06 11.23 2.76
CA ASP A 8 10.31 11.91 1.70
C ASP A 8 8.96 11.21 1.45
N LEU A 9 8.90 9.89 1.65
CA LEU A 9 7.68 9.09 1.56
C LEU A 9 6.87 9.03 2.88
N ASN A 10 7.27 9.76 3.93
CA ASN A 10 6.66 9.70 5.27
C ASN A 10 6.61 8.28 5.90
N LEU A 11 7.57 7.42 5.58
CA LEU A 11 7.63 6.03 6.03
C LEU A 11 8.51 5.78 7.27
N ILE A 12 9.21 6.78 7.80
CA ILE A 12 10.17 6.62 8.92
C ILE A 12 9.53 5.93 10.12
N ASN A 13 8.28 6.27 10.45
CA ASN A 13 7.59 5.80 11.65
C ASN A 13 6.93 4.41 11.49
N TYR A 14 7.16 3.74 10.36
CA TYR A 14 6.60 2.42 10.08
C TYR A 14 7.66 1.33 10.29
N ASN A 15 7.21 0.15 10.72
CA ASN A 15 8.08 -1.00 10.85
C ASN A 15 8.39 -1.63 9.47
N GLU A 16 9.33 -2.58 9.42
CA GLU A 16 9.75 -3.22 8.17
C GLU A 16 8.61 -3.95 7.45
N THR A 17 7.67 -4.54 8.19
CA THR A 17 6.49 -5.21 7.62
C THR A 17 5.59 -4.20 6.90
N GLU A 18 5.30 -3.09 7.57
CA GLU A 18 4.50 -2.00 7.03
C GLU A 18 5.19 -1.39 5.80
N LYS A 19 6.48 -1.05 5.89
CA LYS A 19 7.29 -0.55 4.77
C LYS A 19 7.26 -1.49 3.57
N LYS A 20 7.43 -2.80 3.79
CA LYS A 20 7.36 -3.80 2.72
C LYS A 20 5.98 -3.84 2.05
N VAL A 21 4.89 -3.68 2.81
CA VAL A 21 3.55 -3.56 2.22
C VAL A 21 3.45 -2.32 1.33
N TYR A 22 3.92 -1.17 1.80
CA TYR A 22 3.92 0.07 1.01
C TYR A 22 4.74 -0.08 -0.28
N TYR A 23 5.96 -0.60 -0.19
CA TYR A 23 6.81 -0.84 -1.36
C TYR A 23 6.18 -1.81 -2.36
N THR A 24 5.48 -2.84 -1.87
CA THR A 24 4.75 -3.79 -2.73
C THR A 24 3.65 -3.07 -3.52
N ILE A 25 2.91 -2.18 -2.86
CA ILE A 25 1.87 -1.35 -3.50
C ILE A 25 2.50 -0.44 -4.56
N ALA A 26 3.49 0.35 -4.17
CA ALA A 26 4.14 1.32 -5.05
C ALA A 26 4.78 0.65 -6.28
N TRP A 27 5.48 -0.47 -6.07
CA TRP A 27 6.06 -1.25 -7.15
C TRP A 27 5.00 -1.84 -8.09
N LYS A 28 3.90 -2.37 -7.54
CA LYS A 28 2.82 -2.95 -8.37
C LYS A 28 2.13 -1.87 -9.21
N ILE A 29 1.86 -0.71 -8.63
CA ILE A 29 1.28 0.43 -9.34
C ILE A 29 2.23 0.93 -10.43
N SER A 30 3.53 1.10 -10.14
CA SER A 30 4.50 1.57 -11.14
C SER A 30 4.67 0.60 -12.31
N LYS A 31 4.50 -0.71 -12.08
CA LYS A 31 4.60 -1.72 -13.14
C LYS A 31 3.33 -1.93 -13.96
N THR A 32 2.15 -1.86 -13.33
CA THR A 32 0.89 -2.23 -14.01
C THR A 32 -0.20 -1.16 -13.98
N GLY A 33 0.04 0.00 -13.39
CA GLY A 33 -0.94 1.09 -13.27
C GLY A 33 -2.09 0.83 -12.29
N ASN A 34 -2.20 -0.37 -11.73
CA ASN A 34 -3.24 -0.75 -10.78
C ASN A 34 -2.69 -1.71 -9.71
N CYS A 35 -3.24 -1.61 -8.49
CA CYS A 35 -3.02 -2.51 -7.38
C CYS A 35 -4.30 -2.61 -6.53
N ASN A 36 -4.62 -3.81 -6.05
CA ASN A 36 -5.74 -4.08 -5.15
C ASN A 36 -5.23 -4.87 -3.93
N ILE A 37 -6.08 -5.05 -2.91
CA ILE A 37 -5.68 -5.73 -1.67
C ILE A 37 -5.24 -7.18 -1.93
N SER A 38 -5.91 -7.90 -2.83
CA SER A 38 -5.58 -9.27 -3.23
C SER A 38 -4.15 -9.39 -3.79
N ASN A 39 -3.75 -8.41 -4.62
CA ASN A 39 -2.39 -8.32 -5.17
C ASN A 39 -1.37 -8.13 -4.05
N VAL A 40 -1.64 -7.24 -3.09
CA VAL A 40 -0.74 -6.98 -1.97
C VAL A 40 -0.55 -8.25 -1.13
N ILE A 41 -1.64 -8.94 -0.76
CA ILE A 41 -1.58 -10.21 -0.02
C ILE A 41 -0.70 -11.23 -0.75
N LYS A 42 -0.91 -11.39 -2.06
CA LYS A 42 -0.18 -12.37 -2.87
C LYS A 42 1.31 -12.03 -2.99
N LEU A 43 1.64 -10.76 -3.21
CA LEU A 43 3.01 -10.32 -3.51
C LEU A 43 3.85 -10.09 -2.25
N SER A 44 3.27 -9.54 -1.18
CA SER A 44 3.99 -9.27 0.06
C SER A 44 4.28 -10.55 0.86
N LYS A 45 3.51 -11.62 0.60
CA LYS A 45 3.49 -12.90 1.34
C LYS A 45 3.07 -12.73 2.81
N PHE A 46 2.31 -11.70 3.13
CA PHE A 46 1.77 -11.47 4.47
C PHE A 46 0.33 -11.96 4.59
N SER A 47 -0.10 -12.19 5.84
CA SER A 47 -1.48 -12.57 6.13
C SER A 47 -2.45 -11.47 5.71
N ARG A 48 -3.69 -11.86 5.39
CA ARG A 48 -4.76 -10.91 5.09
C ARG A 48 -4.92 -9.87 6.20
N SER A 49 -4.99 -10.33 7.45
CA SER A 49 -5.17 -9.45 8.61
C SER A 49 -4.04 -8.43 8.77
N THR A 50 -2.80 -8.83 8.51
CA THR A 50 -1.64 -7.92 8.51
C THR A 50 -1.81 -6.86 7.44
N VAL A 51 -2.09 -7.27 6.19
CA VAL A 51 -2.26 -6.34 5.06
C VAL A 51 -3.40 -5.37 5.31
N TYR A 52 -4.56 -5.85 5.78
CA TYR A 52 -5.71 -5.00 6.07
C TYR A 52 -5.42 -3.97 7.17
N LYS A 53 -4.81 -4.38 8.28
CA LYS A 53 -4.43 -3.45 9.36
C LYS A 53 -3.46 -2.38 8.86
N THR A 54 -2.45 -2.78 8.09
CA THR A 54 -1.47 -1.84 7.53
C THR A 54 -2.10 -0.87 6.53
N ILE A 55 -2.95 -1.36 5.61
CA ILE A 55 -3.65 -0.48 4.65
C ILE A 55 -4.55 0.53 5.36
N LYS A 56 -5.27 0.10 6.40
CA LYS A 56 -6.11 1.02 7.21
C LYS A 56 -5.30 2.07 7.94
N LYS A 57 -4.10 1.72 8.43
CA LYS A 57 -3.17 2.66 9.04
C LYS A 57 -2.72 3.71 8.01
N PHE A 58 -2.28 3.26 6.84
CA PHE A 58 -1.87 4.15 5.76
C PHE A 58 -3.00 5.06 5.23
N GLU A 59 -4.23 4.55 5.16
CA GLU A 59 -5.41 5.36 4.81
C GLU A 59 -5.65 6.48 5.82
N LYS A 60 -5.56 6.16 7.12
CA LYS A 60 -5.67 7.16 8.20
C LYS A 60 -4.57 8.22 8.14
N ASP A 61 -3.37 7.81 7.73
CA ASP A 61 -2.20 8.68 7.64
C ASP A 61 -2.07 9.36 6.26
N ASN A 62 -3.12 9.28 5.42
CA ASN A 62 -3.17 9.85 4.06
C ASN A 62 -2.00 9.42 3.15
N LEU A 63 -1.50 8.19 3.28
CA LEU A 63 -0.48 7.64 2.38
C LEU A 63 -1.10 6.88 1.18
N ILE A 64 -2.31 6.35 1.35
CA ILE A 64 -3.08 5.69 0.29
C ILE A 64 -4.56 5.99 0.42
N GLN A 65 -5.26 5.98 -0.71
CA GLN A 65 -6.70 6.09 -0.80
C GLN A 65 -7.28 4.77 -1.35
N LEU A 66 -8.44 4.37 -0.82
CA LEU A 66 -9.21 3.23 -1.30
C LEU A 66 -10.29 3.71 -2.27
N LYS A 67 -10.22 3.26 -3.52
CA LYS A 67 -11.28 3.49 -4.51
C LYS A 67 -11.94 2.16 -4.85
N GLN A 68 -13.26 2.06 -4.65
CA GLN A 68 -13.99 0.85 -5.03
C GLN A 68 -13.80 0.56 -6.53
N SER A 69 -13.54 -0.70 -6.86
CA SER A 69 -13.37 -1.11 -8.25
C SER A 69 -14.70 -1.06 -9.00
N ASN A 70 -14.66 -0.52 -10.22
CA ASN A 70 -15.84 -0.46 -11.10
C ASN A 70 -16.19 -1.84 -11.69
N MET A 71 -15.21 -2.74 -11.79
CA MET A 71 -15.37 -4.07 -12.40
C MET A 71 -15.76 -5.13 -11.35
N ASP A 72 -15.21 -5.04 -10.14
CA ASP A 72 -15.56 -5.90 -9.02
C ASP A 72 -15.81 -5.06 -7.77
N LYS A 73 -17.08 -4.87 -7.42
CA LYS A 73 -17.49 -4.07 -6.26
C LYS A 73 -17.00 -4.63 -4.92
N ARG A 74 -16.51 -5.88 -4.87
CA ARG A 74 -15.93 -6.51 -3.67
C ARG A 74 -14.47 -6.13 -3.46
N GLU A 75 -13.82 -5.53 -4.46
CA GLU A 75 -12.43 -5.11 -4.39
C GLU A 75 -12.27 -3.59 -4.36
N PHE A 76 -11.15 -3.17 -3.76
CA PHE A 76 -10.72 -1.78 -3.72
C PHE A 76 -9.37 -1.66 -4.42
N ASN A 77 -9.29 -0.70 -5.33
CA ASN A 77 -8.04 -0.26 -5.91
C ASN A 77 -7.34 0.70 -4.93
N LEU A 78 -6.04 0.49 -4.77
CA LEU A 78 -5.16 1.26 -3.91
C LEU A 78 -4.51 2.36 -4.75
N ILE A 79 -4.64 3.60 -4.31
CA ILE A 79 -4.06 4.78 -4.96
C ILE A 79 -3.08 5.43 -3.99
N LEU A 80 -1.83 5.62 -4.38
CA LEU A 80 -0.87 6.36 -3.55
C LEU A 80 -1.33 7.82 -3.45
N ALA A 81 -1.36 8.36 -2.24
CA ALA A 81 -1.54 9.78 -2.07
C ALA A 81 -0.26 10.50 -2.52
N ASN A 82 -0.36 11.39 -3.50
CA ASN A 82 0.73 12.30 -3.81
C ASN A 82 0.83 13.30 -2.65
N ASN A 83 1.89 13.18 -1.85
CA ASN A 83 2.36 14.30 -1.03
C ASN A 83 3.24 15.20 -1.90
#